data_AF-A0A936LT06-F1
#
_entry.id   AF-A0A936LT06-F1
#
_cell.length_a   1.000
_cell.length_b   1.000
_cell.length_c   1.000
_cell.angle_alpha   90.00
_cell.angle_beta   90.00
_cell.angle_gamma   90.00
#
_symmetry.space_group_name_H-M   'P 1'
#
loop_
_entity.id
_entity.type
_entity.pdbx_description
1 polymer ?
#
loop_
_entity_poly.entity_id
_entity_poly.type
_entity_poly.pdbx_seq_one_letter_code
_entity_poly.pdbx_strand_id
1 'polypeptide(L)'
;MRTSSDRQVDITESGRAGTVTYRDGAGTLSFYWEFGGGDVVAIIQVNDAAAWSAGRSWTAGERAGILRFVADEVIRRKAPGCRAEIDDGKGEILLRQVGTPPPPRAAPDVTFVRKLSSLKAMLGIFVLVVTLLFGGVMWFKERCSRSIPARAYRSACACAPTPTSPRSSRH
;
A
#
# COMPACT_ATOMS: atom_id res chain seq x y z
N MET A 1 -14.58 -15.60 -37.46
CA MET A 1 -14.81 -16.22 -36.14
C MET A 1 -13.46 -16.39 -35.47
N ARG A 2 -13.16 -15.69 -34.37
CA ARG A 2 -11.96 -15.98 -33.57
C ARG A 2 -12.23 -17.27 -32.79
N THR A 3 -11.38 -18.27 -32.93
CA THR A 3 -11.50 -19.54 -32.21
C THR A 3 -11.04 -19.36 -30.76
N SER A 4 -11.69 -20.08 -29.84
CA SER A 4 -11.43 -20.01 -28.39
C SER A 4 -9.96 -20.29 -28.02
N SER A 5 -9.25 -21.03 -28.88
CA SER A 5 -7.85 -21.44 -28.68
C SER A 5 -6.83 -20.30 -28.63
N ASP A 6 -7.19 -19.09 -29.07
CA ASP A 6 -6.29 -17.93 -29.08
C ASP A 6 -6.52 -16.98 -27.88
N ARG A 7 -7.50 -17.30 -27.02
CA ARG A 7 -7.83 -16.52 -25.82
C ARG A 7 -7.13 -17.10 -24.60
N GLN A 8 -6.41 -16.27 -23.87
CA GLN A 8 -5.70 -16.65 -22.64
C GLN A 8 -6.07 -15.73 -21.49
N VAL A 9 -6.14 -16.30 -20.29
CA VAL A 9 -6.25 -15.57 -19.02
C VAL A 9 -5.12 -15.99 -18.10
N ASP A 10 -4.45 -15.00 -17.52
CA ASP A 10 -3.46 -15.18 -16.46
C ASP A 10 -3.91 -14.45 -15.21
N ILE A 11 -3.73 -15.10 -14.06
CA ILE A 11 -4.20 -14.58 -12.78
C ILE A 11 -2.98 -14.47 -11.87
N THR A 12 -2.67 -13.24 -11.50
CA THR A 12 -1.64 -12.92 -10.51
C THR A 12 -2.30 -12.64 -9.17
N GLU A 13 -1.64 -13.04 -8.10
CA GLU A 13 -2.14 -12.92 -6.73
C GLU A 13 -1.05 -12.33 -5.84
N SER A 14 -1.43 -11.34 -5.06
CA SER A 14 -0.61 -10.66 -4.06
C SER A 14 -1.45 -10.50 -2.79
N GLY A 15 -1.39 -11.51 -1.93
CA GLY A 15 -2.21 -11.55 -0.70
C GLY A 15 -3.69 -11.76 -1.01
N ARG A 16 -4.54 -10.78 -0.68
CA ARG A 16 -6.01 -10.88 -0.89
C ARG A 16 -6.50 -10.32 -2.23
N ALA A 17 -5.61 -9.79 -3.06
CA ALA A 17 -5.93 -9.13 -4.31
C ALA A 17 -4.91 -9.47 -5.39
N GLY A 18 -5.14 -9.01 -6.62
CA GLY A 18 -4.18 -9.12 -7.70
C GLY A 18 -4.74 -8.63 -9.02
N THR A 19 -4.23 -9.19 -10.11
CA THR A 19 -4.60 -8.80 -11.47
C THR A 19 -4.96 -10.01 -12.31
N VAL A 20 -6.08 -9.91 -13.03
CA VAL A 20 -6.49 -10.84 -14.08
C VAL A 20 -6.16 -10.20 -15.43
N THR A 21 -5.28 -10.83 -16.20
CA THR A 21 -4.87 -10.35 -17.52
C THR A 21 -5.45 -11.25 -18.60
N TYR A 22 -6.36 -10.70 -19.42
CA TYR A 22 -6.90 -11.33 -20.61
C TYR A 22 -6.05 -10.98 -21.83
N ARG A 23 -5.79 -11.95 -22.71
CA ARG A 23 -5.03 -11.78 -23.95
C ARG A 23 -5.71 -12.51 -25.09
N ASP A 24 -5.75 -11.88 -26.26
CA ASP A 24 -6.06 -12.53 -27.54
C ASP A 24 -5.25 -11.89 -28.67
N GLY A 25 -5.44 -12.38 -29.90
CA GLY A 25 -4.75 -11.84 -31.08
C GLY A 25 -5.03 -10.35 -31.39
N ALA A 26 -6.01 -9.72 -30.75
CA ALA A 26 -6.30 -8.29 -30.91
C ALA A 26 -5.71 -7.42 -29.77
N GLY A 27 -5.42 -7.99 -28.61
CA GLY A 27 -4.67 -7.29 -27.57
C GLY A 27 -4.82 -7.86 -26.16
N THR A 28 -4.41 -7.05 -25.18
CA THR A 28 -4.31 -7.44 -23.76
C THR A 28 -5.12 -6.52 -22.88
N LEU A 29 -6.02 -7.05 -22.05
CA LEU A 29 -6.79 -6.34 -21.02
C LEU A 29 -6.33 -6.76 -19.62
N SER A 30 -6.35 -5.84 -18.66
CA SER A 30 -6.00 -6.12 -17.26
C SER A 30 -7.11 -5.62 -16.34
N PHE A 31 -7.51 -6.47 -15.41
CA PHE A 31 -8.58 -6.22 -14.45
C PHE A 31 -8.05 -6.44 -13.03
N TYR A 32 -8.45 -5.55 -12.13
CA TYR A 32 -8.19 -5.77 -10.70
C TYR A 32 -9.13 -6.86 -10.20
N TRP A 33 -8.63 -7.77 -9.35
CA TRP A 33 -9.47 -8.72 -8.65
C TRP A 33 -9.09 -8.85 -7.19
N GLU A 34 -10.04 -9.24 -6.35
CA GLU A 34 -9.83 -9.48 -4.93
C GLU A 34 -10.78 -10.53 -4.38
N PHE A 35 -10.41 -11.12 -3.23
CA PHE A 35 -11.33 -11.97 -2.49
C PHE A 35 -12.46 -11.14 -1.88
N GLY A 36 -13.68 -11.61 -2.11
CA GLY A 36 -14.87 -11.06 -1.47
C GLY A 36 -15.01 -11.49 -0.01
N GLY A 37 -16.23 -11.37 0.50
CA GLY A 37 -16.66 -11.87 1.80
C GLY A 37 -18.12 -12.31 1.75
N GLY A 38 -18.56 -13.05 2.77
CA GLY A 38 -19.91 -13.63 2.80
C GLY A 38 -20.09 -14.70 1.74
N ASP A 39 -21.08 -14.53 0.87
CA ASP A 39 -21.39 -15.43 -0.24
C ASP A 39 -20.64 -15.08 -1.55
N VAL A 40 -19.93 -13.95 -1.56
CA VAL A 40 -19.06 -13.53 -2.69
C VAL A 40 -17.63 -14.01 -2.42
N VAL A 41 -17.15 -14.94 -3.25
CA VAL A 41 -15.80 -15.51 -3.14
C VAL A 41 -14.76 -14.58 -3.74
N ALA A 42 -15.07 -13.98 -4.89
CA ALA A 42 -14.16 -13.06 -5.57
C ALA A 42 -14.92 -11.96 -6.31
N ILE A 43 -14.28 -10.80 -6.43
CA ILE A 43 -14.77 -9.62 -7.15
C ILE A 43 -13.72 -9.29 -8.19
N ILE A 44 -14.14 -9.09 -9.44
CA ILE A 44 -13.29 -8.61 -10.52
C ILE A 44 -13.85 -7.26 -10.97
N GLN A 45 -13.05 -6.21 -10.79
CA GLN A 45 -13.40 -4.86 -11.22
C GLN A 45 -13.01 -4.70 -12.68
N VAL A 46 -14.02 -4.44 -13.50
CA VAL A 46 -13.87 -4.15 -14.93
C VAL A 46 -14.34 -2.73 -15.18
N ASN A 47 -13.80 -2.07 -16.21
CA ASN A 47 -14.29 -0.73 -16.54
C ASN A 47 -15.77 -0.81 -16.94
N ASP A 48 -16.55 0.22 -16.62
CA ASP A 48 -17.93 0.38 -17.09
C ASP A 48 -17.99 0.44 -18.64
N ALA A 49 -19.21 0.36 -19.19
CA ALA A 49 -19.42 0.33 -20.64
C ALA A 49 -18.86 1.58 -21.37
N ALA A 50 -18.94 2.74 -20.73
CA ALA A 50 -18.51 4.01 -21.32
C ALA A 50 -16.97 4.08 -21.36
N ALA A 51 -16.32 3.80 -20.23
CA ALA A 51 -14.87 3.72 -20.11
C ALA A 51 -14.27 2.63 -21.00
N TRP A 52 -14.98 1.50 -21.17
CA TRP A 52 -14.59 0.42 -22.07
C TRP A 52 -14.56 0.89 -23.54
N SER A 53 -15.61 1.57 -23.98
CA SER A 53 -15.75 2.05 -25.36
C SER A 53 -14.77 3.17 -25.69
N ALA A 54 -14.50 4.07 -24.73
CA ALA A 54 -13.53 5.15 -24.88
C ALA A 54 -12.09 4.63 -24.96
N GLY A 55 -11.80 3.54 -24.25
CA GLY A 55 -10.44 3.01 -24.19
C GLY A 55 -10.02 2.26 -25.45
N ARG A 56 -10.91 1.47 -26.07
CA ARG A 56 -10.53 0.47 -27.09
C ARG A 56 -11.64 0.14 -28.08
N SER A 57 -11.45 0.53 -29.34
CA SER A 57 -12.42 0.24 -30.43
C SER A 57 -12.57 -1.25 -30.74
N TRP A 58 -11.52 -2.06 -30.56
CA TRP A 58 -11.53 -3.48 -30.92
C TRP A 58 -12.36 -4.38 -29.99
N THR A 59 -12.70 -3.90 -28.78
CA THR A 59 -13.46 -4.65 -27.77
C THR A 59 -14.93 -4.23 -27.69
N ALA A 60 -15.37 -3.21 -28.45
CA ALA A 60 -16.69 -2.60 -28.31
C ALA A 60 -17.84 -3.59 -28.59
N GLY A 61 -17.66 -4.55 -29.52
CA GLY A 61 -18.65 -5.59 -29.81
C GLY A 61 -18.47 -6.91 -29.06
N GLU A 62 -17.32 -7.10 -28.41
CA GLU A 62 -16.93 -8.39 -27.81
C GLU A 62 -16.91 -8.37 -26.28
N ARG A 63 -17.25 -7.22 -25.65
CA ARG A 63 -17.16 -7.04 -24.19
C ARG A 63 -17.81 -8.18 -23.42
N ALA A 64 -19.09 -8.46 -23.68
CA ALA A 64 -19.82 -9.51 -22.98
C ALA A 64 -19.14 -10.90 -23.11
N GLY A 65 -18.64 -11.22 -24.30
CA GLY A 65 -17.92 -12.48 -24.56
C GLY A 65 -16.58 -12.57 -23.82
N ILE A 66 -15.84 -11.45 -23.77
CA ILE A 66 -14.57 -11.36 -23.04
C ILE A 66 -14.81 -11.48 -21.53
N LEU A 67 -15.76 -10.72 -20.98
CA LEU A 67 -16.08 -10.76 -19.55
C LEU A 67 -16.55 -12.16 -19.13
N ARG A 68 -17.36 -12.81 -19.96
CA ARG A 68 -17.81 -14.18 -19.71
C ARG A 68 -16.65 -15.17 -19.70
N PHE A 69 -15.76 -15.09 -20.70
CA PHE A 69 -14.57 -15.94 -20.77
C PHE A 69 -13.65 -15.75 -19.57
N VAL A 70 -13.41 -14.50 -19.17
CA VAL A 70 -12.62 -14.16 -17.98
C VAL A 70 -13.25 -14.75 -16.72
N ALA A 71 -14.56 -14.58 -16.55
CA ALA A 71 -15.27 -15.12 -15.40
C ALA A 71 -15.17 -16.66 -15.32
N ASP A 72 -15.38 -17.34 -16.45
CA ASP A 72 -15.32 -18.80 -16.51
C ASP A 72 -13.90 -19.33 -16.24
N GLU A 73 -12.86 -18.65 -16.74
CA GLU A 73 -11.46 -18.99 -16.44
C GLU A 73 -11.09 -18.76 -14.98
N VAL A 74 -11.57 -17.66 -14.36
CA VAL A 74 -11.33 -17.40 -12.93
C VAL A 74 -12.07 -18.42 -12.07
N ILE A 75 -13.32 -18.77 -12.39
CA ILE A 75 -14.06 -19.85 -11.72
C ILE A 75 -13.27 -21.16 -11.82
N ARG A 76 -12.84 -21.53 -13.03
CA ARG A 76 -12.11 -22.79 -13.27
C ARG A 76 -10.84 -22.90 -12.44
N ARG A 77 -10.09 -21.82 -12.26
CA ARG A 77 -8.76 -21.85 -11.63
C ARG A 77 -8.76 -21.48 -10.15
N LYS A 78 -9.62 -20.56 -9.72
CA LYS A 78 -9.55 -19.92 -8.40
C LYS A 78 -10.80 -20.12 -7.55
N ALA A 79 -11.96 -20.30 -8.16
CA ALA A 79 -13.24 -20.39 -7.45
C ALA A 79 -14.15 -21.51 -8.00
N PRO A 80 -13.69 -22.78 -8.03
CA PRO A 80 -14.48 -23.88 -8.58
C PRO A 80 -15.77 -24.06 -7.77
N GLY A 81 -16.89 -24.26 -8.47
CA GLY A 81 -18.22 -24.36 -7.86
C GLY A 81 -18.91 -23.01 -7.60
N CYS A 82 -18.28 -21.89 -7.95
CA CYS A 82 -18.95 -20.59 -7.97
C CYS A 82 -19.70 -20.34 -9.28
N ARG A 83 -20.63 -19.40 -9.23
CA ARG A 83 -21.34 -18.83 -10.38
C ARG A 83 -20.93 -17.37 -10.54
N ALA A 84 -20.72 -16.95 -11.79
CA ALA A 84 -20.46 -15.56 -12.11
C ALA A 84 -21.76 -14.77 -12.29
N GLU A 85 -21.81 -13.61 -11.65
CA GLU A 85 -22.76 -12.54 -11.90
C GLU A 85 -22.00 -11.37 -12.52
N ILE A 86 -22.34 -11.02 -13.75
CA ILE A 86 -21.66 -9.95 -14.50
C ILE A 86 -22.62 -8.76 -14.52
N ASP A 87 -22.25 -7.67 -13.86
CA ASP A 87 -22.94 -6.39 -13.93
C ASP A 87 -22.21 -5.50 -14.94
N ASP A 88 -22.73 -5.48 -16.16
CA ASP A 88 -22.14 -4.74 -17.29
C ASP A 88 -22.20 -3.22 -17.06
N GLY A 89 -23.21 -2.74 -16.33
CA GLY A 89 -23.44 -1.32 -16.06
C GLY A 89 -22.48 -0.76 -15.01
N LYS A 90 -22.24 -1.51 -13.94
CA LYS A 90 -21.28 -1.13 -12.89
C LYS A 90 -19.84 -1.49 -13.23
N GLY A 91 -19.65 -2.41 -14.15
CA GLY A 91 -18.33 -2.93 -14.47
C GLY A 91 -17.80 -3.85 -13.36
N GLU A 92 -18.61 -4.78 -12.88
CA GLU A 92 -18.14 -5.76 -11.89
C GLU A 92 -18.54 -7.18 -12.28
N ILE A 93 -17.66 -8.13 -11.96
CA ILE A 93 -17.96 -9.55 -11.99
C ILE A 93 -17.86 -10.08 -10.56
N LEU A 94 -18.96 -10.58 -10.03
CA LEU A 94 -19.03 -11.21 -8.72
C LEU A 94 -19.06 -12.72 -8.90
N LEU A 95 -18.12 -13.42 -8.27
CA LEU A 95 -18.12 -14.88 -8.19
C LEU A 95 -18.78 -15.29 -6.89
N ARG A 96 -20.03 -15.76 -6.96
CA ARG A 96 -20.80 -16.20 -5.81
C ARG A 96 -20.75 -17.70 -5.64
N GLN A 97 -20.73 -18.14 -4.41
CA GLN A 97 -20.80 -19.56 -4.13
C GLN A 97 -22.18 -20.12 -4.49
N VAL A 98 -22.22 -21.29 -5.15
CA VAL A 98 -23.48 -21.97 -5.45
C VAL A 98 -23.73 -23.03 -4.37
N GLY A 99 -24.87 -22.94 -3.69
CA GLY A 99 -25.27 -23.89 -2.63
C GLY A 99 -24.85 -23.50 -1.22
N THR A 100 -24.99 -24.42 -0.27
CA THR A 100 -24.61 -24.20 1.13
C THR A 100 -23.09 -23.96 1.23
N PRO A 101 -22.64 -22.90 1.92
CA PRO A 101 -21.23 -22.69 2.24
C PRO A 101 -20.63 -24.00 2.75
N PRO A 102 -19.53 -24.55 2.17
CA PRO A 102 -18.80 -25.58 2.87
C PRO A 102 -18.46 -25.01 4.26
N PRO A 103 -18.51 -25.83 5.31
CA PRO A 103 -18.12 -25.36 6.64
C PRO A 103 -16.77 -24.66 6.50
N PRO A 104 -16.58 -23.50 7.15
CA PRO A 104 -15.38 -22.70 6.97
C PRO A 104 -14.19 -23.64 7.12
N ARG A 105 -13.43 -23.84 6.04
CA ARG A 105 -12.17 -24.58 6.11
C ARG A 105 -11.40 -23.92 7.23
N ALA A 106 -11.09 -24.67 8.29
CA ALA A 106 -10.27 -24.21 9.39
C ALA A 106 -9.13 -23.42 8.77
N ALA A 107 -9.09 -22.11 9.04
CA ALA A 107 -8.13 -21.23 8.42
C ALA A 107 -6.75 -21.89 8.60
N PRO A 108 -5.94 -22.03 7.53
CA PRO A 108 -4.58 -22.53 7.73
C PRO A 108 -3.96 -21.67 8.83
N ASP A 109 -3.28 -22.31 9.78
CA ASP A 109 -2.72 -21.65 10.94
C ASP A 109 -1.72 -20.57 10.51
N VAL A 110 -2.21 -19.36 10.29
CA VAL A 110 -1.44 -18.18 9.84
C VAL A 110 -0.59 -17.61 10.97
N THR A 111 -0.57 -18.23 12.15
CA THR A 111 0.31 -17.79 13.24
C THR A 111 1.78 -17.85 12.83
N PHE A 112 2.16 -18.79 11.94
CA PHE A 112 3.54 -18.89 11.46
C PHE A 112 3.99 -17.66 10.66
N VAL A 113 3.16 -17.17 9.72
CA VAL A 113 3.51 -16.03 8.85
C VAL A 113 3.52 -14.71 9.66
N ARG A 114 2.61 -14.56 10.64
CA ARG A 114 2.62 -13.39 11.54
C ARG A 114 3.84 -13.38 12.48
N LYS A 115 4.31 -14.54 12.95
CA LYS A 115 5.52 -14.62 13.79
C LYS A 115 6.78 -14.19 13.02
N LEU A 116 6.90 -14.57 11.75
CA LEU A 116 8.08 -14.24 10.94
C LEU A 116 8.15 -12.76 10.55
N SER A 117 7.02 -12.12 10.24
CA SER A 117 6.99 -10.67 9.94
C SER A 117 7.24 -9.82 11.19
N SER A 118 6.75 -10.25 12.35
CA SER A 118 7.02 -9.60 13.63
C SER A 118 8.51 -9.65 14.00
N LEU A 119 9.20 -10.77 13.71
CA LEU A 119 10.64 -10.89 13.93
C LEU A 119 11.48 -9.90 13.09
N LYS A 120 11.12 -9.73 11.81
CA LYS A 120 11.80 -8.79 10.90
C LYS A 120 11.57 -7.33 11.29
N ALA A 121 10.35 -6.98 11.71
CA ALA A 121 10.05 -5.64 12.19
C ALA A 121 10.82 -5.31 13.48
N MET A 122 10.92 -6.26 14.41
CA MET A 122 11.65 -6.08 15.67
C MET A 122 13.16 -5.89 15.43
N LEU A 123 13.75 -6.63 14.49
CA LEU A 123 15.15 -6.44 14.07
C LEU A 123 15.39 -5.04 13.46
N GLY A 124 14.50 -4.58 12.58
CA GLY A 124 14.61 -3.25 11.98
C GLY A 124 14.56 -2.12 13.01
N ILE A 125 13.62 -2.21 13.96
CA ILE A 125 13.49 -1.23 15.06
C ILE A 125 14.73 -1.26 15.95
N PHE A 126 15.22 -2.45 16.32
CA PHE A 126 16.41 -2.58 17.16
C PHE A 126 17.64 -1.92 16.52
N VAL A 127 17.89 -2.18 15.23
CA VAL A 127 18.99 -1.56 14.48
C VAL A 127 18.84 -0.03 14.46
N LEU A 128 17.64 0.49 14.26
CA LEU A 128 17.36 1.93 14.25
C LEU A 128 17.65 2.57 15.62
N VAL A 129 17.18 1.96 16.72
CA VAL A 129 17.42 2.46 18.08
C VAL A 129 18.92 2.45 18.41
N VAL A 130 19.63 1.36 18.12
CA VAL A 130 21.08 1.28 18.33
C VAL A 130 21.81 2.36 17.53
N THR A 131 21.45 2.56 16.27
CA THR A 131 22.06 3.58 15.42
C THR A 131 21.82 4.99 15.97
N LEU A 132 20.62 5.30 16.44
CA LEU A 132 20.29 6.59 17.05
C LEU A 132 21.05 6.83 18.36
N LEU A 133 21.17 5.80 19.22
CA LEU A 133 21.93 5.90 20.46
C LEU A 133 23.42 6.13 20.19
N PHE A 134 24.03 5.35 19.30
CA PHE A 134 25.44 5.52 18.94
C PHE A 134 25.71 6.88 18.28
N GLY A 135 24.86 7.29 17.34
CA GLY A 135 24.95 8.62 16.71
C GLY A 135 24.81 9.75 17.72
N GLY A 136 23.85 9.65 18.65
CA GLY A 136 23.64 10.63 19.71
C GLY A 136 24.83 10.74 20.67
N VAL A 137 25.39 9.61 21.11
CA VAL A 137 26.56 9.58 22.01
C VAL A 137 27.80 10.16 21.33
N MET A 138 28.06 9.80 20.08
CA MET A 138 29.19 10.34 19.30
C MET A 138 29.06 11.85 19.11
N TRP A 139 27.88 12.33 18.73
CA TRP A 139 27.61 13.77 18.56
C TRP A 139 27.74 14.56 19.87
N PHE A 140 27.27 13.99 20.99
CA PHE A 140 27.37 14.64 22.30
C PHE A 140 28.83 14.75 22.76
N LYS A 141 29.64 13.71 22.52
CA LYS A 141 31.08 13.71 22.83
C LYS A 141 31.84 14.81 22.08
N GLU A 142 31.54 15.02 20.80
CA GLU A 142 32.17 16.10 20.01
C GLU A 142 31.79 17.51 20.50
N ARG A 143 30.57 17.69 21.03
CA ARG A 143 30.14 18.99 21.60
C ARG A 143 30.74 19.28 22.97
N CYS A 144 30.89 18.29 23.84
CA CYS A 144 31.50 18.49 25.16
C CYS A 144 32.99 18.87 25.10
N SER A 145 33.70 18.54 24.00
CA SER A 145 35.10 18.93 23.83
C SER A 145 35.30 20.38 23.35
N ARG A 146 34.23 21.15 23.07
CA ARG A 146 34.32 22.54 22.54
C ARG A 146 34.05 23.66 23.53
N SER A 147 33.86 23.39 24.82
CA SER A 147 33.85 24.42 25.87
C SER A 147 35.08 24.23 26.75
N ILE A 148 36.10 25.08 26.82
CA ILE A 148 36.10 26.51 27.21
C ILE A 148 37.45 27.12 26.75
N PRO A 149 37.51 28.24 26.00
CA PRO A 149 38.73 29.04 25.98
C PRO A 149 38.89 29.74 27.33
N ALA A 150 40.03 29.51 27.99
CA ALA A 150 40.40 30.15 29.24
C ALA A 150 40.41 31.68 29.07
N ARG A 151 39.33 32.35 29.49
CA ARG A 151 39.27 33.81 29.56
C ARG A 151 40.08 34.24 30.80
N ALA A 152 41.32 34.63 30.56
CA ALA A 152 42.22 35.15 31.56
C ALA A 152 41.58 36.33 32.31
N TYR A 153 41.39 36.15 33.61
CA TYR A 153 41.13 37.20 34.57
C TYR A 153 42.38 38.10 34.64
N ARG A 154 42.26 39.38 34.28
CA ARG A 154 43.16 40.43 34.77
C ARG A 154 42.32 41.60 35.30
N SER A 155 42.22 41.62 36.63
CA SER A 155 41.89 42.75 37.50
C SER A 155 42.61 44.03 37.07
N ALA A 156 41.88 45.13 36.88
CA ALA A 156 41.52 46.16 37.86
C ALA A 156 42.65 47.15 38.17
N CYS A 157 42.41 48.45 37.90
CA CYS A 157 42.67 49.58 38.81
C CYS A 157 42.32 50.93 38.16
N ALA A 158 42.04 51.91 39.03
CA ALA A 158 41.81 53.35 38.84
C ALA A 158 40.37 53.75 38.47
N CYS A 159 39.59 54.24 39.44
CA CYS A 159 39.54 55.65 39.92
C CYS A 159 38.93 56.56 38.84
N ALA A 160 37.92 57.41 39.06
CA ALA A 160 37.39 58.03 40.27
C ALA A 160 35.96 58.57 39.96
N PRO A 161 35.17 58.95 40.99
CA PRO A 161 33.83 59.48 40.84
C PRO A 161 33.83 61.01 40.75
N THR A 162 32.88 61.59 39.99
CA THR A 162 32.42 62.95 40.30
C THR A 162 30.96 63.12 39.90
N PRO A 163 30.16 63.85 40.71
CA PRO A 163 28.71 63.78 40.71
C PRO A 163 28.10 64.92 39.90
N THR A 164 26.84 64.76 39.48
CA THR A 164 25.97 65.94 39.32
C THR A 164 24.53 65.54 39.58
N SER A 165 24.02 66.08 40.67
CA SER A 165 22.61 66.04 41.10
C SER A 165 21.82 67.11 40.30
N PRO A 166 20.58 67.44 40.69
CA PRO A 166 19.34 66.92 40.12
C PRO A 166 18.64 68.00 39.26
N ARG A 167 17.67 67.62 38.42
CA ARG A 167 16.67 68.60 37.96
C ARG A 167 15.24 68.09 38.12
N SER A 168 14.59 68.80 39.02
CA SER A 168 13.19 68.76 39.42
C SER A 168 12.27 69.31 38.33
N SER A 169 11.10 68.67 38.25
CA SER A 169 9.74 69.22 38.09
C SER A 169 9.29 69.98 36.83
N ARG A 170 8.12 69.53 36.34
CA ARG A 170 6.89 70.29 35.99
C ARG A 170 7.07 71.39 34.94
N HIS A 171 6.41 71.31 33.80
CA HIS A 171 4.96 71.49 33.62
C HIS A 171 4.56 71.02 32.22
#